data_AF-A0A343DRK1-F1
#
_entry.id   AF-A0A343DRK1-F1
#
_cell.length_a   1.000
_cell.length_b   1.000
_cell.length_c   1.000
_cell.angle_alpha   90.00
_cell.angle_beta   90.00
_cell.angle_gamma   90.00
#
_symmetry.space_group_name_H-M   'P 1'
#
loop_
_entity.id
_entity.type
_entity.pdbx_description
1 polymer ?
#
loop_
_entity_poly.entity_id
_entity_poly.type
_entity_poly.pdbx_seq_one_letter_code
_entity_poly.pdbx_strand_id
1 'polypeptide(L)'
;MINSNKLIMKIYLYLMMLMLFLMFCKYYNHMLLYLLIMEMMVVVLSVMIIMFSIFKMFFFLFMVFAVCEGVLGLSLIVNMIYIYGEQSINLLSISYW
;
A
#
# COMPACT_ATOMS: atom_id res chain seq x y z
N MET A 1 14.02 30.24 -6.82
CA MET A 1 12.92 29.86 -5.89
C MET A 1 12.05 28.69 -6.39
N ILE A 2 11.68 28.62 -7.66
CA ILE A 2 10.83 27.51 -8.15
C ILE A 2 11.51 26.14 -8.03
N ASN A 3 12.83 26.07 -8.22
CA ASN A 3 13.57 24.81 -8.11
C ASN A 3 13.75 24.34 -6.65
N SER A 4 13.92 25.28 -5.71
CA SER A 4 14.01 24.94 -4.27
C SER A 4 12.70 24.37 -3.75
N ASN A 5 11.55 24.94 -4.15
CA ASN A 5 10.25 24.43 -3.72
C ASN A 5 9.97 23.02 -4.28
N LYS A 6 10.35 22.74 -5.53
CA LYS A 6 10.24 21.39 -6.11
C LYS A 6 11.11 20.36 -5.36
N LEU A 7 12.30 20.76 -4.93
CA LEU A 7 13.22 19.89 -4.19
C LEU A 7 12.68 19.59 -2.78
N ILE A 8 12.15 20.61 -2.10
CA ILE A 8 11.47 20.48 -0.81
C ILE A 8 10.30 19.48 -0.91
N MET A 9 9.45 19.60 -1.94
CA MET A 9 8.32 18.67 -2.15
C MET A 9 8.77 17.21 -2.34
N LYS A 10 9.89 16.98 -3.06
CA LYS A 10 10.44 15.63 -3.22
C LYS A 10 10.91 15.02 -1.90
N ILE A 11 11.55 15.83 -1.05
CA ILE A 11 12.01 15.39 0.29
C ILE A 11 10.81 15.00 1.15
N TYR A 12 9.75 15.82 1.18
CA TYR A 12 8.54 15.49 1.93
C TYR A 12 7.86 14.20 1.46
N LEU A 13 7.77 13.98 0.14
CA LEU A 13 7.22 12.74 -0.41
C LEU A 13 8.05 11.51 0.00
N TYR A 14 9.39 11.62 -0.01
CA TYR A 14 10.26 10.52 0.41
C TYR A 14 10.13 10.21 1.91
N LEU A 15 10.03 11.25 2.76
CA LEU A 15 9.74 11.09 4.19
C LEU A 15 8.38 10.42 4.42
N MET A 16 7.36 10.80 3.66
CA MET A 16 6.03 10.18 3.74
C MET A 16 6.10 8.68 3.41
N MET A 17 6.83 8.29 2.36
CA MET A 17 7.01 6.88 2.01
C MET A 17 7.73 6.09 3.11
N LEU A 18 8.78 6.65 3.71
CA LEU A 18 9.49 6.00 4.81
C LEU A 18 8.56 5.79 6.03
N MET A 19 7.76 6.80 6.38
CA MET A 19 6.82 6.70 7.49
C MET A 19 5.72 5.66 7.22
N LEU A 20 5.20 5.61 6.00
CA LEU A 20 4.24 4.57 5.58
C LEU A 20 4.87 3.18 5.68
N PHE A 21 6.14 3.02 5.30
CA PHE A 21 6.84 1.73 5.41
C PHE A 21 7.02 1.30 6.86
N LEU A 22 7.35 2.23 7.75
CA LEU A 22 7.41 1.95 9.19
C LEU A 22 6.04 1.59 9.78
N MET A 23 4.97 2.26 9.34
CA MET A 23 3.60 1.94 9.75
C MET A 23 3.22 0.54 9.27
N PHE A 24 3.55 0.20 8.03
CA PHE A 24 3.30 -1.10 7.44
C PHE A 24 3.94 -2.24 8.24
N CYS A 25 5.20 -2.09 8.64
CA CYS A 25 5.87 -3.07 9.48
C CYS A 25 5.25 -3.20 10.89
N LYS A 26 4.61 -2.15 11.41
CA LYS A 26 4.00 -2.17 12.75
C LYS A 26 2.59 -2.75 12.79
N TYR A 27 1.78 -2.48 11.77
CA TYR A 27 0.35 -2.79 11.76
C TYR A 27 -0.01 -4.11 11.06
N TYR A 28 0.91 -5.07 11.03
CA TYR A 28 0.69 -6.37 10.37
C TYR A 28 -0.47 -7.17 10.99
N ASN A 29 -0.71 -7.10 12.30
CA ASN A 29 -1.69 -7.96 12.98
C ASN A 29 -3.15 -7.77 12.53
N HIS A 30 -3.53 -6.58 12.07
CA HIS A 30 -4.89 -6.29 11.63
C HIS A 30 -4.94 -6.16 10.11
N MET A 31 -5.41 -7.21 9.43
CA MET A 31 -5.37 -7.32 7.97
C MET A 31 -6.04 -6.15 7.23
N LEU A 32 -7.14 -5.60 7.77
CA LEU A 32 -7.84 -4.48 7.14
C LEU A 32 -7.03 -3.17 7.22
N LEU A 33 -6.38 -2.91 8.37
CA LEU A 33 -5.48 -1.77 8.53
C LEU A 33 -4.24 -1.91 7.62
N TYR A 34 -3.74 -3.14 7.48
CA TYR A 34 -2.67 -3.47 6.55
C TYR A 34 -3.06 -3.13 5.09
N LEU A 35 -4.25 -3.51 4.63
CA LEU A 35 -4.72 -3.17 3.28
C LEU A 35 -4.84 -1.65 3.06
N LEU A 36 -5.37 -0.92 4.04
CA LEU A 36 -5.45 0.54 3.97
C LEU A 36 -4.06 1.20 3.86
N ILE A 37 -3.07 0.70 4.61
CA ILE A 37 -1.70 1.21 4.53
C ILE A 37 -1.09 0.91 3.16
N MET A 38 -1.39 -0.26 2.57
CA MET A 38 -0.94 -0.63 1.22
C MET A 38 -1.55 0.26 0.13
N GLU A 39 -2.85 0.56 0.19
CA GLU A 39 -3.49 1.49 -0.74
C GLU A 39 -2.86 2.88 -0.66
N MET A 40 -2.58 3.37 0.56
CA MET A 40 -1.90 4.65 0.75
C MET A 40 -0.47 4.66 0.19
N MET A 41 0.27 3.54 0.28
CA MET A 41 1.59 3.42 -0.37
C MET A 41 1.50 3.54 -1.90
N VAL A 42 0.54 2.84 -2.52
CA VAL A 42 0.32 2.91 -3.98
C VAL A 42 0.01 4.34 -4.40
N VAL A 43 -0.84 5.05 -3.66
CA VAL A 43 -1.18 6.45 -3.98
C VAL A 43 0.06 7.35 -3.93
N VAL A 44 0.91 7.25 -2.91
CA VAL A 44 2.11 8.08 -2.84
C VAL A 44 3.13 7.71 -3.93
N LEU A 45 3.27 6.42 -4.26
CA LEU A 45 4.05 5.96 -5.41
C LEU A 45 3.51 6.55 -6.73
N SER A 46 2.20 6.59 -6.92
CA SER A 46 1.57 7.16 -8.10
C SER A 46 1.90 8.65 -8.28
N VAL A 47 1.91 9.42 -7.18
CA VAL A 47 2.31 10.84 -7.17
C VAL A 47 3.79 11.00 -7.52
N MET A 48 4.66 10.12 -7.02
CA MET A 48 6.08 10.12 -7.39
C MET A 48 6.27 9.84 -8.89
N ILE A 49 5.57 8.85 -9.45
CA ILE A 49 5.66 8.49 -10.87
C ILE A 49 5.27 9.68 -11.77
N ILE A 50 4.20 10.39 -11.41
CA ILE A 50 3.76 11.62 -12.11
C ILE A 50 4.86 12.70 -12.05
N MET A 51 5.50 12.88 -10.89
CA MET A 51 6.56 13.87 -10.70
C MET A 51 7.84 13.57 -11.47
N PHE A 52 8.12 12.30 -11.77
CA PHE A 52 9.25 11.86 -12.59
C PHE A 52 8.94 11.84 -14.10
N SER A 53 7.71 12.16 -14.53
CA SER A 53 7.28 12.14 -15.93
C SER A 53 7.56 10.81 -16.65
N ILE A 54 7.45 9.69 -15.93
CA ILE A 54 7.56 8.35 -16.55
C ILE A 54 6.37 8.16 -17.51
N PHE A 55 6.57 7.40 -18.60
CA PHE A 55 5.58 7.28 -19.68
C PHE A 55 4.14 7.10 -19.17
N LYS A 56 3.23 7.93 -19.68
CA LYS A 56 1.83 8.01 -19.24
C LYS A 56 1.08 6.67 -19.32
N MET A 57 1.45 5.77 -20.23
CA MET A 57 0.83 4.44 -20.33
C MET A 57 1.16 3.54 -19.13
N PHE A 58 2.40 3.58 -18.63
CA PHE A 58 2.77 2.78 -17.46
C PHE A 58 2.05 3.24 -16.20
N PHE A 59 1.70 4.52 -16.09
CA PHE A 59 0.91 5.04 -14.97
C PHE A 59 -0.48 4.38 -14.92
N PHE A 60 -1.21 4.32 -16.03
CA PHE A 60 -2.53 3.70 -16.06
C PHE A 60 -2.47 2.20 -15.78
N LEU A 61 -1.47 1.50 -16.35
CA LEU A 61 -1.24 0.09 -16.06
C LEU A 61 -0.95 -0.15 -14.57
N PHE A 62 -0.08 0.65 -13.96
CA PHE A 62 0.24 0.58 -12.54
C PHE A 62 -1.00 0.75 -11.66
N MET A 63 -1.86 1.74 -11.97
CA MET A 63 -3.07 1.99 -11.19
C MET A 63 -4.08 0.83 -11.30
N VAL A 64 -4.24 0.22 -12.48
CA VAL A 64 -5.12 -0.95 -12.66
C VAL A 64 -4.61 -2.14 -11.85
N PHE A 65 -3.30 -2.46 -11.94
CA PHE A 65 -2.72 -3.55 -11.16
C PHE A 65 -2.88 -3.32 -9.66
N ALA A 66 -2.70 -2.09 -9.19
CA ALA A 66 -2.86 -1.79 -7.77
C ALA A 66 -4.30 -1.95 -7.27
N VAL A 67 -5.31 -1.56 -8.05
CA VAL A 67 -6.72 -1.81 -7.69
C VAL A 67 -7.03 -3.31 -7.70
N CYS A 68 -6.49 -4.07 -8.66
CA CYS A 68 -6.66 -5.52 -8.70
C CYS A 68 -6.06 -6.21 -7.46
N GLU A 69 -4.87 -5.80 -7.02
CA GLU A 69 -4.27 -6.31 -5.77
C GLU A 69 -5.13 -5.96 -4.55
N GLY A 70 -5.73 -4.76 -4.50
CA GLY A 70 -6.67 -4.37 -3.45
C GLY A 70 -7.91 -5.28 -3.38
N VAL A 71 -8.53 -5.58 -4.53
CA VAL A 71 -9.69 -6.49 -4.60
C VAL A 71 -9.32 -7.90 -4.18
N LEU A 72 -8.15 -8.40 -4.60
CA LEU A 72 -7.63 -9.70 -4.16
C LEU A 72 -7.42 -9.71 -2.64
N GLY A 73 -6.82 -8.67 -2.08
CA GLY A 73 -6.63 -8.51 -0.64
C GLY A 73 -7.95 -8.55 0.15
N LEU A 74 -8.98 -7.84 -0.32
CA LEU A 74 -10.31 -7.84 0.30
C LEU A 74 -10.97 -9.22 0.23
N SER A 75 -10.88 -9.90 -0.91
CA SER A 75 -11.44 -11.24 -1.08
C SER A 75 -10.82 -12.26 -0.11
N LEU A 76 -9.52 -12.14 0.16
CA LEU A 76 -8.81 -12.95 1.15
C LEU A 76 -9.30 -12.67 2.57
N ILE A 77 -9.52 -11.41 2.93
CA ILE A 77 -10.06 -11.05 4.26
C ILE A 77 -11.45 -11.65 4.47
N VAL A 78 -12.33 -11.57 3.46
CA VAL A 78 -13.68 -12.17 3.55
C VAL A 78 -13.58 -13.67 3.79
N ASN A 79 -12.65 -14.35 3.10
CA ASN A 79 -12.42 -15.77 3.30
C ASN A 79 -11.88 -16.09 4.71
N MET A 80 -10.97 -15.27 5.25
CA MET A 80 -10.45 -15.44 6.61
C MET A 80 -11.54 -15.30 7.66
N ILE A 81 -12.44 -14.31 7.51
CA ILE A 81 -13.57 -14.13 8.41
C ILE A 81 -14.51 -15.35 8.34
N TYR A 82 -14.72 -15.92 7.15
CA TYR A 82 -15.58 -17.09 6.97
C TYR A 82 -14.99 -18.37 7.61
N ILE A 83 -13.69 -18.58 7.51
CA ILE A 83 -13.02 -19.81 7.99
C ILE A 83 -12.67 -19.73 9.48
N TYR A 84 -12.14 -18.59 9.94
CA TYR A 84 -11.53 -18.46 11.27
C TYR A 84 -12.34 -17.57 12.23
N GLY A 85 -13.30 -16.78 11.73
CA GLY A 85 -14.12 -15.88 12.55
C GLY A 85 -13.41 -14.61 13.04
N GLU A 86 -12.07 -14.51 12.91
CA GLU A 86 -11.29 -13.31 13.23
C GLU A 86 -10.39 -12.87 12.08
N GLN A 87 -10.07 -11.57 12.06
CA GLN A 87 -9.19 -10.93 11.07
C GLN A 87 -7.70 -11.00 11.43
N SER A 88 -7.33 -11.77 12.47
CA SER A 88 -5.97 -11.83 13.00
C SER A 88 -5.12 -12.85 12.24
N ILE A 89 -3.91 -12.44 11.82
CA ILE A 89 -2.98 -13.31 11.08
C ILE A 89 -2.53 -14.51 11.92
N ASN A 90 -2.56 -14.40 13.25
CA ASN A 90 -2.10 -15.45 14.15
C ASN A 90 -2.85 -16.78 14.00
N LEU A 91 -4.08 -16.79 13.46
CA LEU A 91 -4.85 -18.01 13.19
C LEU A 91 -4.33 -18.82 11.99
N LEU A 92 -3.61 -18.19 11.06
CA LEU A 92 -2.92 -18.90 9.96
C LEU A 92 -1.81 -19.82 10.50
N SER A 93 -1.44 -19.71 11.78
CA SER A 93 -0.49 -20.64 12.38
C SER A 93 -0.98 -22.10 12.48
N ILE A 94 -2.28 -22.34 12.28
CA ILE A 94 -2.83 -23.69 12.19
C ILE A 94 -2.33 -24.46 10.95
N SER A 95 -1.90 -23.77 9.89
CA SER A 95 -1.43 -24.43 8.65
C SER A 95 0.06 -24.79 8.65
N TYR A 96 0.74 -24.70 9.79
CA TYR A 96 2.14 -25.15 9.96
C TYR A 96 2.27 -26.62 10.40
N TRP A 97 1.16 -27.36 10.48
CA TRP A 97 1.10 -28.81 10.61
C TRP A 97 0.50 -29.42 9.34
#